data_AF-A0A445N016-F1
#
_entry.id   AF-A0A445N016-F1
#
_cell.length_a   1.000
_cell.length_b   1.000
_cell.length_c   1.000
_cell.angle_alpha   90.00
_cell.angle_beta   90.00
_cell.angle_gamma   90.00
#
_symmetry.space_group_name_H-M   'P 1'
#
loop_
_entity.id
_entity.type
_entity.pdbx_description
1 polymer ?
#
loop_
_entity_poly.entity_id
_entity_poly.type
_entity_poly.pdbx_seq_one_letter_code
_entity_poly.pdbx_strand_id
1 'polypeptide(L)'
;MKTNLLRKVAFFMLAAVISYAAGNKAALAYNMLQLDIGGGVYNNVDQTIYSTGDSFTLYALLDTTKASSTDLNATYYIAAAVSPQVSSPSVLGSFIFDNTTYNVTSDMVYGVPPVELDNTAAFDPCDLPTHGIYETYFREFKFNFDQNNRAVAYDSQDDPGGLDSDPNGTFLYASFAVDVSGLSDLYSMHFDLYSEKYKNGDTDINQKAPFSHDANSGAPVPEPATMLLMGIGLGGLVVARRRKAGKN
;
A
#
# COMPACT_ATOMS: atom_id res chain seq x y z
N MET A 1 -53.50 -38.41 -11.68
CA MET A 1 -52.03 -38.62 -11.55
C MET A 1 -51.17 -37.49 -12.15
N LYS A 2 -51.58 -36.81 -13.23
CA LYS A 2 -50.76 -35.74 -13.89
C LYS A 2 -50.62 -34.41 -13.10
N THR A 3 -51.57 -34.09 -12.23
CA THR A 3 -51.59 -32.83 -11.45
C THR A 3 -50.52 -32.74 -10.34
N ASN A 4 -50.03 -33.87 -9.85
CA ASN A 4 -48.99 -33.91 -8.81
C ASN A 4 -47.57 -33.72 -9.36
N LEU A 5 -47.36 -33.98 -10.67
CA LEU A 5 -46.04 -33.82 -11.30
C LEU A 5 -45.76 -32.34 -11.61
N LEU A 6 -46.75 -31.62 -12.15
CA LEU A 6 -46.65 -30.18 -12.43
C LEU A 6 -46.41 -29.34 -11.17
N ARG A 7 -47.05 -29.68 -10.03
CA ARG A 7 -46.82 -28.99 -8.75
C ARG A 7 -45.40 -29.23 -8.22
N LYS A 8 -44.87 -30.44 -8.38
CA LYS A 8 -43.49 -30.77 -7.95
C LYS A 8 -42.45 -30.06 -8.82
N VAL A 9 -42.64 -30.02 -10.14
CA VAL A 9 -41.74 -29.31 -11.07
C VAL A 9 -41.77 -27.80 -10.82
N ALA A 10 -42.95 -27.21 -10.57
CA ALA A 10 -43.07 -25.80 -10.21
C ALA A 10 -42.37 -25.46 -8.87
N PHE A 11 -42.47 -26.35 -7.87
CA PHE A 11 -41.76 -26.17 -6.60
C PHE A 11 -40.24 -26.25 -6.74
N PHE A 12 -39.73 -27.17 -7.57
CA PHE A 12 -38.29 -27.29 -7.84
C PHE A 12 -37.74 -26.09 -8.64
N MET A 13 -38.49 -25.57 -9.61
CA MET A 13 -38.11 -24.37 -10.35
C MET A 13 -38.12 -23.11 -9.46
N LEU A 14 -39.09 -22.99 -8.55
CA LEU A 14 -39.16 -21.86 -7.62
C LEU A 14 -37.99 -21.90 -6.61
N ALA A 15 -37.61 -23.07 -6.12
CA ALA A 15 -36.45 -23.24 -5.26
C ALA A 15 -35.13 -22.88 -5.98
N ALA A 16 -34.96 -23.27 -7.25
CA ALA A 16 -33.77 -22.94 -8.04
C ALA A 16 -33.63 -21.44 -8.32
N VAL A 17 -34.73 -20.72 -8.54
CA VAL A 17 -34.74 -19.26 -8.73
C VAL A 17 -34.43 -18.51 -7.42
N ILE A 18 -34.91 -19.01 -6.28
CA ILE A 18 -34.57 -18.44 -4.96
C ILE A 18 -33.09 -18.67 -4.63
N SER A 19 -32.51 -19.82 -5.00
CA SER A 19 -31.08 -20.08 -4.83
C SER A 19 -30.18 -19.24 -5.74
N TYR A 20 -30.67 -18.84 -6.93
CA TYR A 20 -29.94 -17.92 -7.82
C TYR A 20 -30.09 -16.44 -7.40
N ALA A 21 -31.22 -16.08 -6.79
CA ALA A 21 -31.51 -14.73 -6.29
C ALA A 21 -31.01 -14.46 -4.87
N ALA A 22 -30.63 -15.50 -4.11
CA ALA A 22 -29.84 -15.39 -2.90
C ALA A 22 -28.40 -15.03 -3.32
N GLY A 23 -28.26 -13.76 -3.70
CA GLY A 23 -27.12 -13.22 -4.41
C GLY A 23 -25.79 -13.56 -3.78
N ASN A 24 -24.81 -13.77 -4.65
CA ASN A 24 -23.41 -13.59 -4.34
C ASN A 24 -23.23 -12.21 -3.69
N LYS A 25 -23.28 -12.14 -2.37
CA LYS A 25 -22.62 -11.04 -1.68
C LYS A 25 -21.16 -11.21 -2.03
N ALA A 26 -20.67 -10.42 -2.98
CA ALA A 26 -19.25 -10.30 -3.20
C ALA A 26 -18.66 -9.92 -1.84
N ALA A 27 -17.94 -10.84 -1.21
CA ALA A 27 -17.16 -10.52 -0.05
C ALA A 27 -16.03 -9.62 -0.57
N LEU A 28 -16.14 -8.32 -0.32
CA LEU A 28 -15.06 -7.38 -0.61
C LEU A 28 -13.88 -7.80 0.28
N ALA A 29 -12.78 -8.19 -0.35
CA ALA A 29 -11.63 -8.76 0.32
C ALA A 29 -10.58 -7.68 0.58
N TYR A 30 -10.90 -6.69 1.41
CA TYR A 30 -9.99 -5.60 1.74
C TYR A 30 -8.71 -6.08 2.42
N ASN A 31 -7.58 -5.42 2.22
CA ASN A 31 -6.36 -5.82 2.93
C ASN A 31 -6.45 -5.49 4.42
N MET A 32 -5.85 -6.34 5.26
CA MET A 32 -5.89 -6.12 6.71
C MET A 32 -5.18 -4.83 7.11
N LEU A 33 -4.04 -4.55 6.49
CA LEU A 33 -3.29 -3.31 6.63
C LEU A 33 -3.21 -2.62 5.28
N GLN A 34 -3.36 -1.31 5.29
CA GLN A 34 -3.31 -0.46 4.10
C GLN A 34 -2.75 0.92 4.50
N LEU A 35 -2.01 1.56 3.59
CA LEU A 35 -1.79 2.99 3.65
C LEU A 35 -2.73 3.71 2.70
N ASP A 36 -2.97 4.98 3.02
CA ASP A 36 -3.68 5.91 2.16
C ASP A 36 -3.17 7.33 2.39
N ILE A 37 -3.39 8.23 1.43
CA ILE A 37 -3.06 9.65 1.55
C ILE A 37 -4.32 10.45 1.32
N GLY A 38 -4.63 11.39 2.23
CA GLY A 38 -5.74 12.31 2.06
C GLY A 38 -5.63 13.10 0.75
N GLY A 39 -6.58 12.89 -0.16
CA GLY A 39 -6.56 13.48 -1.50
C GLY A 39 -5.50 12.89 -2.44
N GLY A 40 -4.92 11.74 -2.11
CA GLY A 40 -3.92 11.05 -2.93
C GLY A 40 -4.48 10.48 -4.23
N VAL A 41 -3.57 9.99 -5.08
CA VAL A 41 -3.91 9.37 -6.38
C VAL A 41 -3.21 8.03 -6.50
N TYR A 42 -3.96 7.00 -6.85
CA TYR A 42 -3.40 5.68 -7.10
C TYR A 42 -2.72 5.59 -8.47
N ASN A 43 -1.47 5.14 -8.50
CA ASN A 43 -0.75 4.85 -9.73
C ASN A 43 -0.80 3.34 -10.04
N ASN A 44 -1.45 2.97 -11.14
CA ASN A 44 -1.61 1.58 -11.55
C ASN A 44 -0.32 0.93 -12.11
N VAL A 45 0.72 1.73 -12.35
CA VAL A 45 2.00 1.25 -12.91
C VAL A 45 2.84 0.59 -11.84
N ASP A 46 3.13 1.34 -10.78
CA ASP A 46 3.92 0.91 -9.62
C ASP A 46 3.05 0.54 -8.42
N GLN A 47 1.72 0.59 -8.58
CA GLN A 47 0.74 0.16 -7.59
C GLN A 47 0.82 0.95 -6.27
N THR A 48 1.19 2.22 -6.32
CA THR A 48 1.41 3.06 -5.13
C THR A 48 0.45 4.26 -5.08
N ILE A 49 0.08 4.69 -3.87
CA ILE A 49 -0.70 5.93 -3.66
C ILE A 49 0.26 7.11 -3.53
N TYR A 50 0.10 8.11 -4.38
CA TYR A 50 0.94 9.30 -4.39
C TYR A 50 0.23 10.50 -3.77
N SER A 51 0.97 11.32 -3.02
CA SER A 51 0.48 12.62 -2.59
C SER A 51 0.36 13.58 -3.77
N THR A 52 -0.63 14.48 -3.73
CA THR A 52 -0.79 15.52 -4.77
C THR A 52 -0.05 16.82 -4.45
N GLY A 53 0.66 16.86 -3.32
CA GLY A 53 1.42 18.01 -2.85
C GLY A 53 2.39 17.65 -1.72
N ASP A 54 3.19 18.63 -1.30
CA ASP A 54 4.28 18.42 -0.33
C ASP A 54 3.76 18.20 1.09
N SER A 55 2.65 18.85 1.46
CA SER A 55 1.99 18.66 2.74
C SER A 55 0.73 17.82 2.57
N PHE A 56 0.61 16.73 3.32
CA PHE A 56 -0.51 15.79 3.24
C PHE A 56 -0.75 15.07 4.57
N THR A 57 -1.88 14.37 4.65
CA THR A 57 -2.14 13.45 5.76
C THR A 57 -1.96 12.02 5.28
N LEU A 58 -1.03 11.31 5.92
CA LEU A 58 -0.85 9.87 5.73
C LEU A 58 -1.78 9.13 6.69
N TYR A 59 -2.54 8.16 6.18
CA TYR A 59 -3.40 7.30 6.98
C TYR A 59 -2.86 5.88 6.99
N ALA A 60 -2.72 5.33 8.19
CA ALA A 60 -2.60 3.88 8.39
C ALA A 60 -3.98 3.33 8.71
N LEU A 61 -4.33 2.19 8.11
CA LEU A 61 -5.64 1.55 8.23
C LEU A 61 -5.49 0.10 8.70
N LEU A 62 -6.38 -0.34 9.60
CA LEU A 62 -6.46 -1.72 10.09
C LEU A 62 -7.90 -2.25 10.01
N ASP A 63 -8.13 -3.30 9.22
CA ASP A 63 -9.42 -4.00 9.16
C ASP A 63 -9.64 -4.88 10.40
N THR A 64 -10.50 -4.42 11.31
CA THR A 64 -10.83 -5.13 12.55
C THR A 64 -11.57 -6.45 12.34
N THR A 65 -12.13 -6.69 11.14
CA THR A 65 -12.78 -7.98 10.82
C THR A 65 -11.78 -9.07 10.46
N LYS A 66 -10.54 -8.69 10.12
CA LYS A 66 -9.43 -9.58 9.77
C LYS A 66 -8.38 -9.67 10.88
N ALA A 67 -8.27 -8.63 11.70
CA ALA A 67 -7.36 -8.56 12.83
C ALA A 67 -7.74 -9.57 13.93
N SER A 68 -6.74 -10.29 14.46
CA SER A 68 -6.88 -11.06 15.69
C SER A 68 -6.81 -10.15 16.92
N SER A 69 -7.10 -10.69 18.12
CA SER A 69 -6.89 -9.95 19.37
C SER A 69 -5.44 -9.52 19.58
N THR A 70 -4.47 -10.27 19.04
CA THR A 70 -3.05 -9.90 19.11
C THR A 70 -2.77 -8.70 18.21
N ASP A 71 -3.32 -8.69 16.99
CA ASP A 71 -3.12 -7.59 16.04
C ASP A 71 -3.75 -6.28 16.55
N LEU A 72 -4.94 -6.35 17.17
CA LEU A 72 -5.61 -5.18 17.76
C LEU A 72 -4.85 -4.55 18.93
N ASN A 73 -3.93 -5.28 19.55
CA ASN A 73 -3.08 -4.80 20.65
C ASN A 73 -1.60 -4.70 20.25
N ALA A 74 -1.29 -4.90 18.97
CA ALA A 74 0.07 -4.83 18.48
C ALA A 74 0.59 -3.39 18.42
N THR A 75 1.90 -3.28 18.34
CA THR A 75 2.58 -2.04 17.96
C THR A 75 2.79 -2.05 16.46
N TYR A 76 2.53 -0.90 15.84
CA TYR A 76 2.69 -0.69 14.41
C TYR A 76 3.74 0.37 14.15
N TYR A 77 4.28 0.34 12.93
CA TYR A 77 5.34 1.23 12.48
C TYR A 77 5.04 1.73 11.08
N ILE A 78 5.31 3.01 10.87
CA ILE A 78 5.50 3.59 9.55
C ILE A 78 7.00 3.67 9.30
N ALA A 79 7.51 2.95 8.31
CA ALA A 79 8.86 3.21 7.81
C ALA A 79 8.78 4.27 6.71
N ALA A 80 9.38 5.44 6.95
CA ALA A 80 9.55 6.48 5.94
C ALA A 80 10.97 6.40 5.37
N ALA A 81 11.08 6.01 4.12
CA ALA A 81 12.35 5.75 3.43
C ALA A 81 12.57 6.74 2.27
N VAL A 82 13.81 7.16 2.07
CA VAL A 82 14.15 8.03 0.95
C VAL A 82 14.08 7.27 -0.37
N SER A 83 13.46 7.87 -1.38
CA SER A 83 13.37 7.35 -2.74
C SER A 83 13.78 8.44 -3.75
N PRO A 84 14.51 8.14 -4.82
CA PRO A 84 15.17 6.86 -5.12
C PRO A 84 16.21 6.45 -4.07
N GLN A 85 16.65 5.19 -4.13
CA GLN A 85 17.60 4.60 -3.18
C GLN A 85 18.89 5.43 -3.05
N VAL A 86 19.26 5.73 -1.80
CA VAL A 86 20.51 6.41 -1.41
C VAL A 86 21.38 5.46 -0.59
N SER A 87 22.62 5.24 -1.04
CA SER A 87 23.57 4.29 -0.41
C SER A 87 24.67 4.96 0.43
N SER A 88 24.71 6.29 0.49
CA SER A 88 25.71 7.03 1.25
C SER A 88 25.10 8.28 1.89
N PRO A 89 25.53 8.68 3.11
CA PRO A 89 25.00 9.86 3.77
C PRO A 89 25.16 11.09 2.87
N SER A 90 24.10 11.88 2.72
CA SER A 90 24.07 13.06 1.86
C SER A 90 23.07 14.08 2.37
N VAL A 91 23.34 15.36 2.12
CA VAL A 91 22.44 16.45 2.54
C VAL A 91 21.33 16.56 1.52
N LEU A 92 20.21 15.88 1.77
CA LEU A 92 19.05 15.83 0.88
C LEU A 92 17.90 16.75 1.32
N GLY A 93 18.07 17.44 2.45
CA GLY A 93 17.03 18.27 3.05
C GLY A 93 16.39 17.58 4.26
N SER A 94 15.13 17.90 4.51
CA SER A 94 14.38 17.43 5.67
C SER A 94 12.90 17.22 5.35
N PHE A 95 12.23 16.39 6.14
CA PHE A 95 10.78 16.26 6.12
C PHE A 95 10.22 16.46 7.54
N ILE A 96 8.93 16.74 7.64
CA ILE A 96 8.18 16.82 8.90
C ILE A 96 7.28 15.60 8.99
N PHE A 97 7.26 14.97 10.16
CA PHE A 97 6.30 13.93 10.54
C PHE A 97 5.74 14.28 11.91
N ASP A 98 4.42 14.47 12.01
CA ASP A 98 3.70 14.91 13.21
C ASP A 98 4.35 16.10 13.92
N ASN A 99 4.58 17.18 13.15
CA ASN A 99 5.20 18.42 13.60
C ASN A 99 6.67 18.31 14.07
N THR A 100 7.31 17.16 13.87
CA THR A 100 8.74 16.99 14.14
C THR A 100 9.53 16.95 12.85
N THR A 101 10.57 17.78 12.74
CA THR A 101 11.46 17.81 11.58
C THR A 101 12.56 16.77 11.71
N TYR A 102 12.83 16.06 10.61
CA TYR A 102 13.90 15.07 10.49
C TYR A 102 14.75 15.38 9.27
N ASN A 103 16.06 15.47 9.45
CA ASN A 103 17.03 15.64 8.39
C ASN A 103 17.28 14.29 7.70
N VAL A 104 17.12 14.26 6.38
CA VAL A 104 17.28 13.04 5.59
C VAL A 104 18.73 12.57 5.62
N THR A 105 18.91 11.26 5.79
CA THR A 105 20.16 10.54 6.06
C THR A 105 20.80 10.75 7.43
N SER A 106 20.78 11.95 8.03
CA SER A 106 21.44 12.17 9.32
C SER A 106 20.59 11.76 10.52
N ASP A 107 19.26 11.88 10.41
CA ASP A 107 18.30 11.42 11.43
C ASP A 107 17.66 10.07 11.05
N MET A 108 18.29 9.31 10.15
CA MET A 108 17.80 8.05 9.59
C MET A 108 18.80 6.92 9.78
N VAL A 109 18.31 5.68 9.72
CA VAL A 109 19.12 4.45 9.71
C VAL A 109 19.25 3.97 8.26
N TYR A 110 20.44 3.53 7.85
CA TYR A 110 20.64 2.90 6.56
C TYR A 110 20.42 1.39 6.67
N GLY A 111 19.60 0.82 5.79
CA GLY A 111 19.39 -0.62 5.72
C GLY A 111 18.00 -1.00 5.22
N VAL A 112 17.43 -2.04 5.80
CA VAL A 112 16.10 -2.57 5.52
C VAL A 112 15.31 -2.64 6.83
N PRO A 113 14.07 -2.12 6.90
CA PRO A 113 13.26 -2.25 8.10
C PRO A 113 12.89 -3.71 8.39
N PRO A 114 12.76 -4.08 9.67
CA PRO A 114 12.76 -3.19 10.83
C PRO A 114 14.15 -2.84 11.38
N VAL A 115 14.22 -1.85 12.29
CA VAL A 115 15.44 -1.56 13.06
C VAL A 115 15.56 -2.54 14.23
N GLU A 116 16.72 -3.19 14.34
CA GLU A 116 17.05 -4.12 15.40
C GLU A 116 17.30 -3.46 16.75
N LEU A 117 17.30 -4.27 17.82
CA LEU A 117 17.57 -3.79 19.18
C LEU A 117 18.95 -3.12 19.36
N ASP A 118 19.93 -3.47 18.52
CA ASP A 118 21.26 -2.86 18.52
C ASP A 118 21.35 -1.62 17.62
N ASN A 119 20.20 -1.14 17.12
CA ASN A 119 20.05 0.00 16.24
C ASN A 119 20.73 -0.18 14.88
N THR A 120 20.82 -1.43 14.42
CA THR A 120 21.16 -1.80 13.04
C THR A 120 19.90 -2.16 12.25
N ALA A 121 20.02 -2.29 10.93
CA ALA A 121 18.90 -2.62 10.04
C ALA A 121 19.40 -3.52 8.90
N ALA A 122 20.17 -4.56 9.28
CA ALA A 122 20.79 -5.46 8.31
C ALA A 122 19.76 -6.50 7.86
N PHE A 123 19.58 -6.63 6.54
CA PHE A 123 18.56 -7.51 5.98
C PHE A 123 18.66 -8.96 6.45
N ASP A 124 17.52 -9.52 6.84
CA ASP A 124 17.29 -10.93 6.99
C ASP A 124 15.97 -11.41 6.31
N PRO A 125 15.74 -12.74 6.17
CA PRO A 125 14.58 -13.27 5.45
C PRO A 125 13.18 -12.89 5.99
N CYS A 126 13.08 -12.34 7.21
CA CYS A 126 11.83 -11.94 7.87
C CYS A 126 11.56 -10.43 7.84
N ASP A 127 12.46 -9.65 7.23
CA ASP A 127 12.37 -8.20 7.07
C ASP A 127 11.45 -7.76 5.92
N LEU A 128 11.31 -6.44 5.75
CA LEU A 128 10.69 -5.90 4.56
C LEU A 128 11.52 -6.37 3.35
N PRO A 129 10.87 -6.84 2.27
CA PRO A 129 11.63 -7.33 1.14
C PRO A 129 12.48 -6.22 0.49
N THR A 130 13.68 -6.58 0.05
CA THR A 130 14.65 -5.67 -0.61
C THR A 130 14.30 -5.28 -2.05
N HIS A 131 13.14 -5.68 -2.58
CA HIS A 131 12.79 -5.31 -3.95
C HIS A 131 12.04 -3.98 -3.97
N GLY A 132 12.63 -2.98 -4.62
CA GLY A 132 12.09 -1.63 -4.72
C GLY A 132 13.11 -0.61 -4.24
N ILE A 133 12.85 -0.02 -3.07
CA ILE A 133 13.57 1.15 -2.54
C ILE A 133 14.63 0.82 -1.48
N TYR A 134 14.64 -0.40 -0.93
CA TYR A 134 15.61 -0.85 0.07
C TYR A 134 16.80 -1.60 -0.57
N GLU A 135 18.01 -1.56 0.00
CA GLU A 135 18.41 -0.87 1.23
C GLU A 135 18.53 0.65 1.05
N THR A 136 18.00 1.44 1.97
CA THR A 136 18.20 2.90 1.92
C THR A 136 18.13 3.54 3.30
N TYR A 137 18.22 4.87 3.36
CA TYR A 137 18.00 5.61 4.59
C TYR A 137 16.52 5.70 4.90
N PHE A 138 16.13 5.23 6.08
CA PHE A 138 14.76 5.28 6.55
C PHE A 138 14.66 5.67 8.03
N ARG A 139 13.45 6.00 8.45
CA ARG A 139 13.09 6.21 9.85
C ARG A 139 11.77 5.54 10.16
N GLU A 140 11.69 4.92 11.33
CA GLU A 140 10.47 4.28 11.80
C GLU A 140 9.71 5.17 12.79
N PHE A 141 8.40 5.21 12.63
CA PHE A 141 7.48 5.90 13.51
C PHE A 141 6.55 4.90 14.17
N LYS A 142 6.82 4.63 15.44
CA LYS A 142 6.05 3.71 16.28
C LYS A 142 4.71 4.32 16.68
N PHE A 143 3.63 3.55 16.56
CA PHE A 143 2.30 3.94 17.02
C PHE A 143 1.44 2.74 17.42
N ASN A 144 0.27 3.04 17.98
CA ASN A 144 -0.82 2.10 18.22
C ASN A 144 -2.11 2.68 17.65
N PHE A 145 -2.99 1.81 17.12
CA PHE A 145 -4.32 2.25 16.71
C PHE A 145 -5.17 2.62 17.92
N ASP A 146 -5.81 3.79 17.90
CA ASP A 146 -6.86 4.14 18.85
C ASP A 146 -8.14 3.41 18.43
N GLN A 147 -8.71 2.61 19.33
CA GLN A 147 -9.94 1.86 19.07
C GLN A 147 -11.17 2.76 18.83
N ASN A 148 -11.08 4.04 19.22
CA ASN A 148 -12.13 5.03 18.99
C ASN A 148 -12.04 5.66 17.59
N ASN A 149 -10.87 5.64 16.95
CA ASN A 149 -10.68 6.18 15.61
C ASN A 149 -11.11 5.14 14.58
N ARG A 150 -12.38 5.22 14.15
CA ARG A 150 -12.98 4.24 13.25
C ARG A 150 -13.41 4.87 11.93
N ALA A 151 -13.30 4.08 10.86
CA ALA A 151 -13.66 4.46 9.51
C ALA A 151 -14.45 3.35 8.79
N VAL A 152 -15.29 3.76 7.85
CA VAL A 152 -15.94 2.84 6.90
C VAL A 152 -14.86 2.06 6.16
N ALA A 153 -15.07 0.76 5.93
CA ALA A 153 -14.11 -0.04 5.20
C ALA A 153 -14.12 0.27 3.70
N TYR A 154 -12.93 0.48 3.15
CA TYR A 154 -12.69 0.72 1.74
C TYR A 154 -11.37 0.07 1.33
N ASP A 155 -11.12 0.07 0.02
CA ASP A 155 -9.86 -0.34 -0.58
C ASP A 155 -9.14 0.93 -1.06
N SER A 156 -7.97 1.24 -0.50
CA SER A 156 -7.28 2.49 -0.82
C SER A 156 -6.70 2.53 -2.25
N GLN A 157 -6.58 1.38 -2.91
CA GLN A 157 -6.26 1.31 -4.34
C GLN A 157 -7.46 1.72 -5.20
N ASP A 158 -8.68 1.33 -4.83
CA ASP A 158 -9.90 1.65 -5.59
C ASP A 158 -10.46 3.05 -5.26
N ASP A 159 -10.28 3.52 -4.02
CA ASP A 159 -10.76 4.81 -3.53
C ASP A 159 -9.67 5.54 -2.72
N PRO A 160 -8.60 6.03 -3.38
CA PRO A 160 -7.51 6.74 -2.72
C PRO A 160 -8.00 8.06 -2.12
N GLY A 161 -7.62 8.32 -0.88
CA GLY A 161 -8.14 9.42 -0.07
C GLY A 161 -9.56 9.21 0.43
N GLY A 162 -10.10 7.99 0.31
CA GLY A 162 -11.49 7.62 0.62
C GLY A 162 -11.82 7.46 2.11
N LEU A 163 -10.95 7.91 3.02
CA LEU A 163 -11.20 7.81 4.47
C LEU A 163 -12.49 8.54 4.85
N ASP A 164 -13.48 7.77 5.30
CA ASP A 164 -14.73 8.28 5.88
C ASP A 164 -14.86 7.82 7.33
N SER A 165 -14.79 8.76 8.28
CA SER A 165 -14.84 8.46 9.71
C SER A 165 -16.25 8.07 10.14
N ASP A 166 -16.39 6.88 10.73
CA ASP A 166 -17.64 6.35 11.26
C ASP A 166 -17.36 5.58 12.56
N PRO A 167 -17.94 5.97 13.71
CA PRO A 167 -17.82 5.25 14.97
C PRO A 167 -18.21 3.76 14.90
N ASN A 168 -18.98 3.35 13.90
CA ASN A 168 -19.39 1.96 13.67
C ASN A 168 -18.57 1.26 12.57
N GLY A 169 -17.73 2.01 11.85
CA GLY A 169 -16.91 1.53 10.75
C GLY A 169 -15.95 0.41 11.18
N THR A 170 -15.61 -0.49 10.27
CA THR A 170 -14.81 -1.69 10.62
C THR A 170 -13.31 -1.48 10.52
N PHE A 171 -12.85 -0.33 10.04
CA PHE A 171 -11.44 0.01 10.04
C PHE A 171 -11.10 0.83 11.28
N LEU A 172 -9.92 0.58 11.88
CA LEU A 172 -9.25 1.57 12.71
C LEU A 172 -8.32 2.41 11.84
N TYR A 173 -8.11 3.67 12.21
CA TYR A 173 -7.15 4.51 11.53
C TYR A 173 -6.24 5.29 12.48
N ALA A 174 -5.02 5.53 12.02
CA ALA A 174 -4.10 6.53 12.58
C ALA A 174 -3.75 7.52 11.47
N SER A 175 -3.64 8.80 11.82
CA SER A 175 -3.38 9.88 10.87
C SER A 175 -2.12 10.62 11.26
N PHE A 176 -1.25 10.87 10.28
CA PHE A 176 0.03 11.53 10.48
C PHE A 176 0.12 12.76 9.57
N ALA A 177 0.49 13.90 10.13
CA ALA A 177 0.75 15.09 9.34
C ALA A 177 2.17 15.01 8.75
N VAL A 178 2.27 14.99 7.43
CA VAL A 178 3.54 14.88 6.70
C VAL A 178 3.76 16.12 5.86
N ASP A 179 4.99 16.63 5.88
CA ASP A 179 5.42 17.72 4.99
C ASP A 179 6.82 17.42 4.43
N VAL A 180 6.92 17.30 3.10
CA VAL A 180 8.19 17.04 2.40
C VAL A 180 8.73 18.27 1.66
N SER A 181 8.19 19.48 1.91
CA SER A 181 8.63 20.71 1.21
C SER A 181 10.08 21.10 1.50
N GLY A 182 10.66 20.57 2.57
CA GLY A 182 12.07 20.73 2.90
C GLY A 182 12.99 19.70 2.25
N LEU A 183 12.46 18.73 1.50
CA LEU A 183 13.20 17.71 0.79
C LEU A 183 13.62 18.23 -0.58
N SER A 184 14.78 17.80 -1.08
CA SER A 184 15.18 18.11 -2.44
C SER A 184 14.21 17.50 -3.45
N ASP A 185 13.78 18.30 -4.44
CA ASP A 185 12.85 17.91 -5.52
C ASP A 185 13.21 16.65 -6.33
N LEU A 186 14.45 16.15 -6.19
CA LEU A 186 14.90 14.91 -6.83
C LEU A 186 14.56 13.65 -6.04
N TYR A 187 14.02 13.81 -4.83
CA TYR A 187 13.71 12.74 -3.90
C TYR A 187 12.28 12.86 -3.39
N SER A 188 11.76 11.72 -2.96
CA SER A 188 10.49 11.56 -2.28
C SER A 188 10.68 10.69 -1.04
N MET A 189 9.64 10.62 -0.22
CA MET A 189 9.51 9.69 0.90
C MET A 189 8.54 8.58 0.50
N HIS A 190 9.03 7.35 0.50
CA HIS A 190 8.22 6.14 0.41
C HIS A 190 7.83 5.70 1.82
N PHE A 191 6.60 5.22 2.00
CA PHE A 191 6.04 4.80 3.27
C PHE A 191 5.57 3.36 3.20
N ASP A 192 6.03 2.56 4.16
CA ASP A 192 5.57 1.19 4.41
C ASP A 192 4.89 1.10 5.77
N LEU A 193 3.87 0.24 5.89
CA LEU A 193 3.16 -0.04 7.14
C LEU A 193 3.34 -1.50 7.54
N TYR A 194 3.79 -1.72 8.77
CA TYR A 194 3.91 -3.06 9.34
C TYR A 194 3.75 -3.07 10.86
N SER A 195 3.73 -4.27 11.41
CA SER A 195 3.89 -4.55 12.84
C SER A 195 5.05 -5.50 13.03
N GLU A 196 5.69 -5.41 14.19
CA GLU A 196 6.82 -6.25 14.55
C GLU A 196 6.39 -7.40 15.47
N LYS A 197 7.18 -8.46 15.46
CA LYS A 197 7.22 -9.47 16.51
C LYS A 197 8.69 -9.63 16.94
N TYR A 198 8.93 -9.54 18.23
CA TYR A 198 10.26 -9.81 18.76
C TYR A 198 10.44 -11.31 19.00
N LYS A 199 11.54 -11.87 18.49
CA LYS A 199 11.87 -13.28 18.67
C LYS A 199 13.37 -13.48 18.83
N ASN A 200 13.79 -13.99 20.00
CA ASN A 200 15.17 -14.44 20.25
C ASN A 200 16.30 -13.38 20.08
N GLY A 201 16.03 -12.08 20.25
CA GLY A 201 17.05 -11.05 19.99
C GLY A 201 16.81 -10.26 18.70
N ASP A 202 15.86 -10.73 17.90
CA ASP A 202 15.59 -10.35 16.52
C ASP A 202 14.22 -9.67 16.41
N THR A 203 14.13 -8.66 15.56
CA THR A 203 12.90 -7.91 15.31
C THR A 203 12.38 -8.30 13.94
N ASP A 204 11.36 -9.15 13.89
CA ASP A 204 10.81 -9.62 12.63
C ASP A 204 9.52 -8.86 12.27
N ILE A 205 9.15 -8.86 10.99
CA ILE A 205 7.79 -8.47 10.59
C ILE A 205 6.77 -9.54 10.97
N ASN A 206 5.69 -9.09 11.60
CA ASN A 206 4.52 -9.92 11.90
C ASN A 206 3.44 -9.78 10.83
N GLN A 207 3.06 -8.55 10.51
CA GLN A 207 2.04 -8.19 9.52
C GLN A 207 2.50 -6.97 8.75
N LYS A 208 2.16 -6.86 7.48
CA LYS A 208 2.45 -5.69 6.65
C LYS A 208 1.32 -5.36 5.70
N ALA A 209 1.24 -4.10 5.30
CA ALA A 209 0.47 -3.71 4.13
C ALA A 209 1.03 -4.42 2.89
N PRO A 210 0.17 -4.81 1.94
CA PRO A 210 0.64 -5.29 0.64
C PRO A 210 1.20 -4.12 -0.16
N PHE A 211 2.18 -4.42 -1.03
CA PHE A 211 2.84 -3.44 -1.89
C PHE A 211 1.87 -2.54 -2.67
N SER A 212 0.73 -3.11 -3.11
CA SER A 212 -0.27 -2.34 -3.86
C SER A 212 -1.04 -1.30 -3.03
N HIS A 213 -0.71 -1.16 -1.74
CA HIS A 213 -1.32 -0.27 -0.75
C HIS A 213 -0.24 0.50 0.03
N ASP A 214 0.95 0.64 -0.55
CA ASP A 214 1.99 1.52 -0.04
C ASP A 214 1.69 2.98 -0.44
N ALA A 215 2.41 3.92 0.18
CA ALA A 215 2.22 5.34 -0.06
C ALA A 215 3.55 6.03 -0.37
N ASN A 216 3.52 7.07 -1.21
CA ASN A 216 4.71 7.81 -1.60
C ASN A 216 4.40 9.31 -1.71
N SER A 217 5.36 10.15 -1.31
CA SER A 217 5.23 11.60 -1.46
C SER A 217 5.54 12.05 -2.89
N GLY A 218 4.99 13.20 -3.27
CA GLY A 218 5.23 13.81 -4.57
C GLY A 218 4.36 13.19 -5.66
N ALA A 219 4.30 13.83 -6.82
CA ALA A 219 3.51 13.31 -7.93
C ALA A 219 4.18 12.07 -8.55
N PRO A 220 3.40 11.13 -9.13
CA PRO A 220 3.96 10.03 -9.88
C PRO A 220 4.87 10.57 -10.99
N VAL A 221 6.13 10.14 -11.01
CA VAL A 221 7.02 10.48 -12.11
C VAL A 221 6.51 9.73 -13.35
N PRO A 222 6.10 10.41 -14.43
CA PRO A 222 5.65 9.72 -15.63
C PRO A 222 6.74 8.77 -16.11
N GLU A 223 6.41 7.50 -16.31
CA GLU A 223 7.38 6.55 -16.86
C GLU A 223 8.06 7.15 -18.10
N PRO A 224 9.37 6.94 -18.28
CA PRO A 224 10.07 7.47 -19.45
C PRO A 224 9.33 7.02 -20.72
N ALA A 225 9.28 7.89 -21.73
CA ALA A 225 8.68 7.61 -23.05
C ALA A 225 9.28 6.38 -23.77
N THR A 226 10.23 5.68 -23.16
CA THR A 226 10.84 4.42 -23.60
C THR A 226 9.80 3.31 -23.75
N MET A 227 8.75 3.23 -22.93
CA MET A 227 7.68 2.23 -23.11
C MET A 227 6.86 2.48 -24.37
N LEU A 228 6.53 3.74 -24.63
CA LEU A 228 5.93 4.16 -25.90
C LEU A 228 6.89 3.89 -27.07
N LEU A 229 8.18 4.19 -26.91
CA LEU A 229 9.20 3.95 -27.94
C LEU A 229 9.39 2.46 -28.24
N MET A 230 9.35 1.61 -27.20
CA MET A 230 9.39 0.15 -27.31
C MET A 230 8.14 -0.37 -28.02
N GLY A 231 6.96 0.13 -27.66
CA GLY A 231 5.70 -0.17 -28.36
C GLY A 231 5.74 0.21 -29.84
N ILE A 232 6.21 1.41 -30.15
CA ILE A 232 6.39 1.90 -31.53
C ILE A 232 7.43 1.06 -32.27
N GLY A 233 8.55 0.72 -31.63
CA GLY A 233 9.62 -0.10 -32.20
C GLY A 233 9.15 -1.52 -32.56
N LEU A 234 8.45 -2.17 -31.63
CA LEU A 234 7.85 -3.50 -31.86
C LEU A 234 6.78 -3.47 -32.94
N GLY A 235 5.91 -2.45 -32.94
CA GLY A 235 4.93 -2.23 -33.99
C GLY A 235 5.59 -2.04 -35.37
N GLY A 236 6.67 -1.26 -35.44
CA GLY A 236 7.47 -1.05 -36.64
C GLY A 236 8.05 -2.35 -37.21
N LEU A 237 8.57 -3.23 -36.34
CA LEU A 237 9.10 -4.55 -36.74
C LEU A 237 8.01 -5.45 -37.33
N VAL A 238 6.81 -5.48 -36.75
CA VAL A 238 5.67 -6.24 -37.28
C VAL A 238 5.25 -5.73 -38.66
N VAL A 239 5.15 -4.42 -38.84
CA VAL A 239 4.81 -3.79 -40.13
C VAL A 239 5.89 -4.09 -41.18
N ALA A 240 7.17 -4.00 -40.82
CA ALA A 240 8.29 -4.32 -41.71
C ALA A 240 8.26 -5.79 -42.16
N ARG A 241 7.97 -6.72 -41.24
CA ARG A 241 7.85 -8.16 -41.54
C ARG A 241 6.69 -8.44 -42.51
N ARG A 242 5.53 -7.81 -42.33
CA ARG A 242 4.37 -7.97 -43.23
C ARG A 242 4.65 -7.46 -44.65
N ARG A 243 5.37 -6.34 -44.78
CA ARG A 243 5.77 -5.80 -46.10
C ARG A 243 6.77 -6.70 -46.84
N LYS A 244 7.61 -7.44 -46.13
CA LYS A 244 8.56 -8.37 -46.73
C LYS A 244 7.90 -9.68 -47.20
N ALA A 245 6.87 -10.14 -46.49
CA ALA A 245 6.15 -11.37 -46.84
C ALA A 245 5.22 -11.23 -48.06
N GLY A 246 4.66 -10.03 -48.33
CA GLY A 246 3.80 -9.78 -49.49
C GLY A 246 4.54 -9.49 -50.80
N LYS A 247 5.87 -9.62 -50.84
CA LYS A 247 6.71 -9.40 -52.03
C LYS A 247 7.31 -10.70 -52.60
N ASN A 248 6.85 -11.86 -52.14
CA ASN A 248 7.19 -13.18 -52.66
C ASN A 248 6.01 -13.80 -53.41
#